data_AF-A0A9X4KTF5-F1
#
_entry.id   AF-A0A9X4KTF5-F1
#
_cell.length_a   1.000
_cell.length_b   1.000
_cell.length_c   1.000
_cell.angle_alpha   90.00
_cell.angle_beta   90.00
_cell.angle_gamma   90.00
#
_symmetry.space_group_name_H-M   'P 1'
#
loop_
_entity.id
_entity.type
_entity.pdbx_description
1 polymer ?
#
loop_
_entity_poly.entity_id
_entity_poly.type
_entity_poly.pdbx_seq_one_letter_code
_entity_poly.pdbx_strand_id
1 'polypeptide(L)'
;MLIVASVSGRNDVPVEMALWARDQGITVVALTSVAYSEAVTSRHASGRRLFEIADMILDLMCPEGDAVLDIAGLPVKTGAISTVTGITIMHAVVSETLRLLVARGMTPPVFMSGNRDGGDAYNQALLARYRTQIHYM
;
A
#
# COMPACT_ATOMS: atom_id res chain seq x y z
N MET A 1 -0.99 3.01 12.71
CA MET A 1 -0.11 2.73 11.55
C MET A 1 -0.78 3.30 10.31
N LEU A 2 0.00 3.91 9.43
CA LEU A 2 -0.43 4.43 8.13
C LEU A 2 0.44 3.81 7.04
N ILE A 3 -0.20 3.24 6.02
CA ILE A 3 0.48 2.75 4.82
C ILE A 3 0.31 3.80 3.73
N VAL A 4 1.42 4.35 3.24
CA VAL A 4 1.43 5.36 2.17
C VAL A 4 1.93 4.69 0.89
N ALA A 5 1.08 4.61 -0.12
CA ALA A 5 1.44 4.05 -1.42
C ALA A 5 1.85 5.16 -2.40
N SER A 6 3.08 5.11 -2.89
CA SER A 6 3.56 6.01 -3.94
C SER A 6 4.76 5.40 -4.63
N VAL A 7 4.65 5.11 -5.93
CA VAL A 7 5.68 4.37 -6.66
C VAL A 7 7.04 5.07 -6.61
N SER A 8 7.11 6.35 -6.97
CA SER A 8 8.36 7.12 -6.89
C SER A 8 8.58 7.83 -5.55
N GLY A 9 7.53 7.99 -4.74
CA GLY A 9 7.63 8.64 -3.43
C GLY A 9 8.08 10.11 -3.46
N ARG A 10 8.12 10.78 -4.62
CA ARG A 10 8.78 12.08 -4.81
C ARG A 10 7.88 13.30 -4.66
N ASN A 11 6.56 13.14 -4.74
CA ASN A 11 5.61 14.25 -4.79
C ASN A 11 5.20 14.71 -3.39
N ASP A 12 4.60 15.91 -3.31
CA ASP A 12 4.25 16.57 -2.05
C ASP A 12 3.30 15.73 -1.19
N VAL A 13 2.16 15.30 -1.74
CA VAL A 13 1.11 14.60 -0.99
C VAL A 13 1.61 13.38 -0.19
N PRO A 14 2.29 12.37 -0.79
CA PRO A 14 2.75 11.22 -0.02
C PRO A 14 3.83 11.60 1.02
N VAL A 15 4.67 12.60 0.71
CA VAL A 15 5.72 13.06 1.62
C VAL A 15 5.12 13.83 2.81
N GLU A 16 4.21 14.77 2.55
CA GLU A 16 3.52 15.56 3.57
C GLU A 16 2.70 14.66 4.50
N MET A 17 1.95 13.71 3.93
CA MET A 17 1.17 12.74 4.70
C MET A 17 2.06 11.88 5.62
N ALA A 18 3.22 11.43 5.12
CA ALA A 18 4.17 10.65 5.92
C ALA A 18 4.81 11.48 7.04
N LEU A 19 5.18 12.74 6.76
CA LEU A 19 5.71 13.65 7.78
C LEU A 19 4.67 13.93 8.86
N TRP A 20 3.44 14.30 8.46
CA TRP A 20 2.36 14.55 9.39
C TRP A 20 2.06 13.33 10.27
N ALA A 21 1.97 12.14 9.68
CA ALA A 21 1.71 10.92 10.43
C ALA A 21 2.80 10.66 11.48
N ARG A 22 4.06 10.89 11.15
CA ARG A 22 5.17 10.80 12.11
C ARG A 22 5.08 11.83 13.23
N ASP A 23 4.72 13.07 12.91
CA ASP A 23 4.51 14.11 13.92
C ASP A 23 3.37 13.75 14.89
N GLN A 24 2.39 12.97 14.42
CA GLN A 24 1.32 12.41 15.26
C GLN A 24 1.73 11.11 16.01
N GLY A 25 2.98 10.66 15.91
CA GLY A 25 3.45 9.41 16.50
C GLY A 25 2.88 8.15 15.84
N ILE A 26 2.36 8.26 14.61
CA ILE A 26 1.82 7.14 13.84
C ILE A 26 2.96 6.47 13.06
N THR A 27 3.13 5.15 13.22
CA THR A 27 4.07 4.36 12.41
C THR A 27 3.71 4.46 10.92
N VAL A 28 4.67 4.86 10.10
CA VAL A 28 4.54 4.99 8.64
C VAL A 28 5.20 3.81 7.94
N VAL A 29 4.44 3.16 7.07
CA VAL A 29 4.95 2.12 6.15
C VAL A 29 4.83 2.65 4.72
N ALA A 30 5.93 2.69 3.98
CA ALA A 30 5.93 3.07 2.57
C ALA A 30 5.69 1.83 1.70
N LEU A 31 4.70 1.88 0.82
CA LEU A 31 4.59 0.98 -0.33
C LEU A 31 5.09 1.74 -1.57
N THR A 32 6.35 1.52 -1.94
CA THR A 32 7.07 2.36 -2.90
C THR A 32 8.10 1.53 -3.67
N SER A 33 8.63 2.03 -4.78
CA SER A 33 9.82 1.43 -5.40
C SER A 33 11.06 2.19 -4.95
N VAL A 34 11.95 1.50 -4.25
CA VAL A 34 13.23 2.11 -3.82
C VAL A 34 14.05 2.49 -5.04
N ALA A 35 14.16 1.58 -6.02
CA ALA A 35 14.92 1.83 -7.25
C ALA A 35 14.41 3.05 -8.04
N TYR A 36 13.09 3.20 -8.20
CA TYR A 36 12.54 4.38 -8.85
C TYR A 36 12.73 5.63 -7.97
N SER A 37 12.47 5.54 -6.67
CA SER A 37 12.61 6.69 -5.78
C SER A 37 14.05 7.22 -5.73
N GLU A 38 15.05 6.34 -5.76
CA GLU A 38 16.47 6.70 -5.80
C GLU A 38 16.87 7.38 -7.11
N ALA A 39 16.27 7.00 -8.24
CA ALA A 39 16.55 7.56 -9.57
C ALA A 39 16.01 8.99 -9.77
N VAL A 40 15.16 9.49 -8.87
CA VAL A 40 14.52 10.80 -8.98
C VAL A 40 14.80 11.71 -7.80
N THR A 41 14.73 13.02 -8.04
CA THR A 41 14.78 14.04 -7.00
C THR A 41 13.41 14.26 -6.36
N SER A 42 13.38 14.57 -5.06
CA SER A 42 12.14 15.02 -4.41
C SER A 42 11.61 16.30 -5.05
N ARG A 43 10.28 16.44 -5.06
CA ARG A 43 9.57 17.68 -5.39
C ARG A 43 9.04 18.41 -4.15
N HIS A 44 9.03 17.74 -3.01
CA HIS A 44 8.60 18.32 -1.75
C HIS A 44 9.65 19.26 -1.17
N ALA A 45 9.19 20.32 -0.50
CA ALA A 45 10.04 21.38 0.07
C ALA A 45 11.09 20.87 1.08
N SER A 46 10.86 19.71 1.71
CA SER A 46 11.85 19.06 2.60
C SER A 46 13.05 18.45 1.86
N GLY A 47 12.99 18.31 0.53
CA GLY A 47 13.98 17.60 -0.27
C GLY A 47 13.97 16.07 -0.09
N ARG A 48 13.11 15.53 0.79
CA ARG A 48 13.03 14.10 1.10
C ARG A 48 11.96 13.40 0.26
N ARG A 49 12.15 12.11 0.03
CA ARG A 49 11.22 11.17 -0.60
C ARG A 49 10.58 10.29 0.47
N LEU A 50 9.47 9.66 0.10
CA LEU A 50 8.67 8.83 1.02
C LEU A 50 9.50 7.76 1.75
N PHE A 51 10.36 7.01 1.03
CA PHE A 51 11.15 5.93 1.63
C PHE A 51 12.15 6.43 2.67
N GLU A 52 12.60 7.69 2.56
CA GLU A 52 13.53 8.31 3.51
C GLU A 52 12.82 8.75 4.80
N ILE A 53 11.48 8.76 4.81
CA ILE A 53 10.64 9.22 5.92
C ILE A 53 10.02 8.05 6.66
N ALA A 54 9.61 7.00 5.95
CA ALA A 54 8.90 5.87 6.51
C ALA A 54 9.75 5.07 7.53
N ASP A 55 9.07 4.45 8.50
CA ASP A 55 9.69 3.57 9.49
C ASP A 55 9.97 2.18 8.90
N MET A 56 9.15 1.75 7.94
CA MET A 56 9.26 0.49 7.22
C MET A 56 8.98 0.67 5.74
N ILE A 57 9.61 -0.14 4.91
CA ILE A 57 9.46 -0.11 3.45
C ILE A 57 8.95 -1.47 2.96
N LEU A 58 7.91 -1.44 2.16
CA LEU A 58 7.44 -2.52 1.31
C LEU A 58 7.82 -2.15 -0.13
N ASP A 59 8.89 -2.78 -0.62
CA ASP A 59 9.46 -2.44 -1.92
C ASP A 59 8.67 -3.08 -3.07
N LEU A 60 8.21 -2.25 -3.99
CA LEU A 60 7.50 -2.64 -5.21
C LEU A 60 8.45 -3.22 -6.27
N MET A 61 9.77 -3.01 -6.11
CA MET A 61 10.82 -3.52 -6.98
C MET A 61 10.61 -3.19 -8.47
N CYS A 62 9.89 -2.10 -8.77
CA CYS A 62 9.68 -1.66 -10.15
C CYS A 62 10.78 -0.68 -10.59
N PRO A 63 11.19 -0.70 -11.87
CA PRO A 63 12.22 0.22 -12.36
C PRO A 63 11.70 1.66 -12.41
N GLU A 64 12.60 2.60 -12.68
CA GLU A 64 12.22 3.97 -13.05
C GLU A 64 11.19 3.96 -14.18
N GLY A 65 10.13 4.75 -14.02
CA GLY A 65 9.03 4.83 -14.98
C GLY A 65 7.98 3.72 -14.85
N ASP A 66 8.21 2.71 -14.00
CA ASP A 66 7.27 1.59 -13.77
C ASP A 66 6.78 0.94 -15.06
N ALA A 67 7.72 0.47 -15.89
CA ALA A 67 7.42 -0.23 -17.13
C ALA A 67 8.58 -1.17 -17.51
N VAL A 68 8.27 -2.41 -17.86
CA VAL A 68 9.28 -3.47 -18.07
C VAL A 68 9.33 -4.05 -19.48
N LEU A 69 8.37 -3.73 -20.34
CA LEU A 69 8.25 -4.29 -21.69
C LEU A 69 8.68 -3.27 -22.74
N ASP A 70 9.71 -3.61 -23.51
CA ASP A 70 10.15 -2.87 -24.68
C ASP A 70 9.38 -3.33 -25.94
N ILE A 71 8.76 -2.40 -26.65
CA ILE A 71 8.05 -2.67 -27.92
C ILE A 71 8.75 -1.89 -29.03
N ALA A 72 9.20 -2.59 -30.07
CA ALA A 72 9.87 -1.98 -31.21
C ALA A 72 9.01 -0.88 -31.85
N GLY A 73 9.61 0.30 -32.05
CA GLY A 73 8.93 1.47 -32.62
C GLY A 73 8.25 2.38 -31.60
N LEU A 74 8.20 2.03 -30.31
CA LEU A 74 7.74 2.94 -29.25
C LEU A 74 8.93 3.66 -28.58
N PRO A 75 8.78 4.95 -28.22
CA PRO A 75 9.82 5.71 -27.52
C PRO A 75 9.87 5.43 -26.01
N VAL A 76 8.93 4.62 -25.49
CA VAL A 76 8.78 4.32 -24.06
C VAL A 76 8.42 2.86 -23.85
N LYS A 77 8.72 2.34 -22.66
CA LYS A 77 8.31 1.00 -22.22
C LYS A 77 6.84 0.96 -21.83
N THR A 78 6.25 -0.24 -21.85
CA THR A 78 4.92 -0.54 -21.30
C THR A 78 5.00 -1.68 -20.28
N GLY A 79 3.87 -2.19 -19.81
CA GLY A 79 3.81 -3.27 -18.83
C GLY A 79 4.22 -2.76 -17.45
N ALA A 80 3.39 -1.88 -16.88
CA ALA A 80 3.55 -1.43 -15.51
C ALA A 80 3.33 -2.58 -14.53
N ILE A 81 4.19 -2.66 -13.51
CA ILE A 81 4.19 -3.78 -12.56
C ILE A 81 3.85 -3.34 -11.14
N SER A 82 3.97 -2.05 -10.81
CA SER A 82 3.75 -1.53 -9.45
C SER A 82 2.39 -1.92 -8.87
N THR A 83 1.32 -1.89 -9.68
CA THR A 83 -0.03 -2.29 -9.23
C THR A 83 -0.06 -3.78 -8.89
N VAL A 84 0.43 -4.65 -9.77
CA VAL A 84 0.39 -6.11 -9.59
C VAL A 84 1.26 -6.52 -8.39
N THR A 85 2.46 -5.97 -8.30
CA THR A 85 3.35 -6.21 -7.15
C THR A 85 2.75 -5.64 -5.87
N GLY A 86 2.22 -4.42 -5.91
CA GLY A 86 1.61 -3.74 -4.78
C GLY A 86 0.41 -4.50 -4.20
N ILE A 87 -0.53 -4.93 -5.02
CA ILE A 87 -1.67 -5.74 -4.56
C ILE A 87 -1.20 -7.08 -3.99
N THR A 88 -0.20 -7.71 -4.61
CA THR A 88 0.35 -8.99 -4.15
C THR A 88 0.98 -8.85 -2.76
N ILE A 89 1.82 -7.83 -2.56
CA ILE A 89 2.43 -7.51 -1.27
C ILE A 89 1.35 -7.22 -0.22
N MET A 90 0.37 -6.37 -0.55
CA MET A 90 -0.68 -6.00 0.41
C MET A 90 -1.54 -7.20 0.81
N HIS A 91 -1.88 -8.08 -0.13
CA HIS A 91 -2.57 -9.33 0.19
C HIS A 91 -1.72 -10.26 1.07
N ALA A 92 -0.40 -10.35 0.84
CA ALA A 92 0.50 -11.14 1.67
C ALA A 92 0.59 -10.60 3.10
N VAL A 93 0.74 -9.28 3.27
CA VAL A 93 0.78 -8.60 4.57
C VAL A 93 -0.52 -8.83 5.34
N VAL A 94 -1.68 -8.64 4.71
CA VAL A 94 -2.98 -8.87 5.36
C VAL A 94 -3.14 -10.34 5.74
N SER A 95 -2.84 -11.27 4.84
CA SER A 95 -2.99 -12.70 5.10
C SER A 95 -2.10 -13.18 6.25
N GLU A 96 -0.85 -12.72 6.28
CA GLU A 96 0.08 -13.05 7.37
C GLU A 96 -0.36 -12.43 8.70
N THR A 97 -0.87 -11.20 8.67
CA THR A 97 -1.47 -10.56 9.85
C THR A 97 -2.63 -11.39 10.40
N LEU A 98 -3.55 -11.84 9.53
CA LEU A 98 -4.66 -12.69 9.93
C LEU A 98 -4.20 -14.01 10.53
N ARG A 99 -3.23 -14.68 9.90
CA ARG A 99 -2.64 -15.93 10.40
C ARG A 99 -2.06 -15.74 11.81
N LEU A 100 -1.30 -14.65 12.01
CA LEU A 100 -0.69 -14.31 13.29
C LEU A 100 -1.73 -13.94 14.37
N LEU A 101 -2.86 -13.35 14.02
CA LEU A 101 -3.96 -13.07 14.96
C LEU A 101 -4.68 -14.35 15.37
N VAL A 102 -4.97 -15.23 14.41
CA VAL A 102 -5.59 -16.54 14.68
C VAL A 102 -4.68 -17.40 15.57
N ALA A 103 -3.37 -17.42 15.31
CA ALA A 103 -2.40 -18.12 16.15
C ALA A 103 -2.36 -17.61 17.61
N ARG A 104 -2.85 -16.38 17.86
CA ARG A 104 -2.99 -15.80 19.20
C ARG A 104 -4.39 -16.02 19.80
N GLY A 105 -5.22 -16.88 19.21
CA GLY A 105 -6.57 -17.17 19.68
C GLY A 105 -7.59 -16.07 19.38
N MET A 106 -7.27 -15.13 18.48
CA MET A 106 -8.19 -14.07 18.09
C MET A 106 -8.97 -14.46 16.84
N THR A 107 -10.21 -13.97 16.71
CA THR A 107 -11.02 -14.11 15.49
C THR A 107 -11.08 -12.77 14.76
N PRO A 108 -10.23 -12.54 13.74
CA PRO A 108 -10.22 -11.27 13.00
C PRO A 108 -11.46 -11.14 12.07
N PRO A 109 -11.93 -9.91 11.83
CA PRO A 109 -13.05 -9.65 10.93
C PRO A 109 -12.58 -9.69 9.46
N VAL A 110 -12.97 -10.74 8.72
CA VAL A 110 -12.61 -10.90 7.31
C VAL A 110 -13.89 -11.11 6.51
N PHE A 111 -14.13 -10.27 5.50
CA PHE A 111 -15.31 -10.44 4.65
C PHE A 111 -15.30 -11.79 3.93
N MET A 112 -16.49 -12.38 3.84
CA MET A 112 -16.75 -13.55 3.01
C MET A 112 -17.06 -13.11 1.59
N SER A 113 -16.73 -13.94 0.59
CA SER A 113 -17.23 -13.70 -0.77
C SER A 113 -18.76 -13.73 -0.77
N GLY A 114 -19.40 -12.74 -1.40
CA GLY A 114 -20.87 -12.68 -1.54
C GLY A 114 -21.43 -13.84 -2.37
N ASN A 115 -20.60 -14.54 -3.15
CA ASN A 115 -21.00 -15.73 -3.89
C ASN A 115 -21.09 -17.01 -3.02
N ARG A 116 -20.87 -16.91 -1.70
CA ARG A 116 -21.05 -18.02 -0.77
C ARG A 116 -22.40 -17.90 -0.07
N ASP A 117 -23.05 -19.05 0.14
CA ASP A 117 -24.26 -19.11 0.96
C ASP A 117 -24.01 -18.48 2.34
N GLY A 118 -24.89 -17.53 2.71
CA GLY A 118 -24.78 -16.77 3.95
C GLY A 118 -23.72 -15.66 3.96
N GLY A 119 -22.99 -15.44 2.86
CA GLY A 119 -21.93 -14.44 2.76
C GLY A 119 -22.43 -13.00 2.98
N ASP A 120 -23.58 -12.65 2.41
CA ASP A 120 -24.17 -11.31 2.56
C ASP A 120 -24.54 -11.01 4.01
N ALA A 121 -25.26 -11.93 4.68
CA ALA A 121 -25.64 -11.78 6.08
C ALA A 121 -24.41 -11.68 7.00
N TYR A 122 -23.39 -12.51 6.74
CA TYR A 122 -22.13 -12.46 7.45
C TYR A 122 -21.42 -11.10 7.28
N ASN A 123 -21.31 -10.60 6.05
CA ASN A 123 -20.67 -9.32 5.76
C ASN A 123 -21.44 -8.14 6.32
N GLN A 124 -22.77 -8.15 6.27
CA GLN A 124 -23.61 -7.08 6.86
C GLN A 124 -23.39 -6.97 8.37
N ALA A 125 -23.27 -8.09 9.08
CA ALA A 125 -22.97 -8.07 10.51
C ALA A 125 -21.59 -7.43 10.79
N LEU A 126 -20.58 -7.73 9.98
CA LEU A 126 -19.27 -7.08 10.07
C LEU A 126 -19.36 -5.58 9.76
N LEU A 127 -20.05 -5.19 8.69
CA LEU A 127 -20.24 -3.79 8.33
C LEU A 127 -20.90 -2.99 9.45
N ALA A 128 -21.98 -3.52 10.02
CA ALA A 128 -22.66 -2.87 11.15
C ALA A 128 -21.73 -2.71 12.36
N ARG A 129 -20.95 -3.75 12.68
CA ARG A 129 -20.01 -3.75 13.81
C ARG A 129 -18.85 -2.77 13.63
N TYR A 130 -18.31 -2.65 12.41
CA TYR A 130 -17.10 -1.88 12.11
C TYR A 130 -17.39 -0.56 11.37
N ARG A 131 -18.66 -0.11 11.33
CA ARG A 131 -19.11 1.08 10.58
C ARG A 131 -18.31 2.35 10.84
N THR A 132 -17.77 2.53 12.04
CA THR A 132 -17.00 3.74 12.41
C THR A 132 -15.54 3.68 11.97
N GLN A 133 -15.10 2.56 11.40
CA GLN A 133 -13.72 2.31 10.93
C GLN A 133 -13.63 2.18 9.41
N ILE A 134 -14.78 2.13 8.73
CA ILE A 134 -14.88 2.02 7.27
C ILE A 134 -15.35 3.37 6.73
N HIS A 135 -14.48 4.06 6.00
CA HIS A 135 -14.70 5.46 5.58
C HIS A 135 -14.89 5.64 4.07
N TYR A 136 -14.94 4.54 3.31
CA TYR A 136 -14.96 4.54 1.84
C TYR A 136 -16.21 3.88 1.24
N MET A 137 -17.19 3.54 2.10
CA MET A 137 -18.48 2.99 1.69
C MET A 137 -19.55 4.07 1.66
#